data_AF-A0AA42QKP1-F1
#
_entry.id   AF-A0AA42QKP1-F1
#
_cell.length_a   1.000
_cell.length_b   1.000
_cell.length_c   1.000
_cell.angle_alpha   90.00
_cell.angle_beta   90.00
_cell.angle_gamma   90.00
#
_symmetry.space_group_name_H-M   'P 1'
#
loop_
_entity.id
_entity.type
_entity.pdbx_description
1 polymer ?
#
loop_
_entity_poly.entity_id
_entity_poly.type
_entity_poly.pdbx_seq_one_letter_code
_entity_poly.pdbx_strand_id
1 'polypeptide(L)'
;MNRLAARSVYSEVSKRGNAVIQGRSKHVVDVERELAHWKAAFNLGALPAMSFRYEVAPVIRLACDIYVRDPHGARSAWIDDLQGRLAKRSSLRGHPGAAEIADRCWSLLGCA
;
A
#
# COMPACT_ATOMS: atom_id res chain seq x y z
N MET A 1 22.41 -27.35 -54.97
CA MET A 1 22.97 -26.01 -54.72
C MET A 1 22.31 -25.44 -53.48
N ASN A 2 23.15 -25.10 -52.47
CA ASN A 2 22.97 -24.07 -51.44
C ASN A 2 21.66 -23.97 -50.65
N ARG A 3 21.61 -23.73 -49.34
CA ARG A 3 22.53 -23.73 -48.18
C ARG A 3 21.65 -23.13 -47.08
N LEU A 4 21.65 -23.75 -45.88
CA LEU A 4 21.55 -23.11 -44.54
C LEU A 4 20.28 -22.27 -44.23
N ALA A 5 19.78 -22.10 -43.02
CA ALA A 5 19.87 -22.69 -41.69
C ALA A 5 19.12 -21.66 -40.82
N ALA A 6 18.18 -22.05 -39.96
CA ALA A 6 17.97 -21.41 -38.66
C ALA A 6 16.93 -22.17 -37.82
N ARG A 7 17.43 -22.76 -36.74
CA ARG A 7 16.68 -23.08 -35.52
C ARG A 7 16.10 -21.77 -34.95
N SER A 8 14.90 -21.82 -34.39
CA SER A 8 14.67 -21.23 -33.06
C SER A 8 13.43 -21.85 -32.42
N VAL A 9 13.69 -22.78 -31.51
CA VAL A 9 12.81 -23.12 -30.39
C VAL A 9 13.08 -22.07 -29.32
N TYR A 10 12.15 -21.16 -29.06
CA TYR A 10 11.97 -20.41 -27.80
C TYR A 10 10.51 -19.94 -27.81
N SER A 11 9.63 -20.61 -27.08
CA SER A 11 9.34 -20.39 -25.65
C SER A 11 8.05 -19.59 -25.54
N GLU A 12 7.06 -20.25 -24.93
CA GLU A 12 5.94 -19.61 -24.27
C GLU A 12 6.37 -18.37 -23.48
N VAL A 13 5.41 -17.46 -23.31
CA VAL A 13 5.20 -16.50 -22.22
C VAL A 13 4.94 -15.09 -22.75
N SER A 14 3.99 -14.42 -22.09
CA SER A 14 3.82 -12.96 -21.95
C SER A 14 2.80 -12.27 -22.87
N LYS A 15 1.78 -11.55 -22.38
CA LYS A 15 1.30 -11.24 -21.02
C LYS A 15 -0.18 -10.89 -21.10
N ARG A 16 -0.93 -11.32 -20.09
CA ARG A 16 -2.07 -10.62 -19.46
C ARG A 16 -2.42 -9.28 -20.13
N GLY A 17 -3.34 -9.34 -21.09
CA GLY A 17 -4.12 -8.18 -21.49
C GLY A 17 -5.01 -7.75 -20.32
N ASN A 18 -5.19 -6.44 -20.18
CA ASN A 18 -5.91 -5.72 -19.12
C ASN A 18 -5.16 -5.54 -17.81
N ALA A 19 -4.03 -4.82 -17.88
CA ALA A 19 -3.74 -3.82 -16.88
C ALA A 19 -4.81 -2.72 -16.98
N VAL A 20 -6.00 -2.99 -16.43
CA VAL A 20 -6.91 -1.93 -16.03
C VAL A 20 -6.14 -1.13 -14.98
N ILE A 21 -5.63 0.04 -15.39
CA ILE A 21 -5.31 1.10 -14.44
C ILE A 21 -6.66 1.55 -13.90
N GLN A 22 -7.24 0.75 -12.99
CA GLN A 22 -8.40 1.15 -12.23
C GLN A 22 -7.87 2.22 -11.27
N GLY A 23 -8.17 3.46 -11.63
CA GLY A 23 -8.19 4.57 -10.70
C GLY A 23 -8.76 4.05 -9.39
N ARG A 24 -7.99 4.27 -8.33
CA ARG A 24 -8.34 3.93 -6.94
C ARG A 24 -9.71 4.59 -6.73
N SER A 25 -10.78 3.81 -6.80
CA SER A 25 -12.11 4.39 -6.73
C SER A 25 -12.29 4.94 -5.32
N LYS A 26 -12.51 6.25 -5.15
CA LYS A 26 -12.61 6.92 -3.84
C LYS A 26 -13.61 6.28 -2.86
N HIS A 27 -14.50 5.43 -3.37
CA HIS A 27 -15.56 4.76 -2.63
C HIS A 27 -15.22 3.34 -2.16
N VAL A 28 -14.13 2.74 -2.65
CA VAL A 28 -13.73 1.37 -2.29
C VAL A 28 -12.23 1.35 -2.06
N VAL A 29 -11.85 1.20 -0.79
CA VAL A 29 -10.45 1.00 -0.40
C VAL A 29 -10.15 -0.50 -0.44
N ASP A 30 -9.36 -0.91 -1.43
CA ASP A 30 -8.79 -2.25 -1.49
C ASP A 30 -7.56 -2.34 -0.58
N VAL A 31 -7.78 -2.81 0.65
CA VAL A 31 -6.74 -2.91 1.68
C VAL A 31 -5.60 -3.84 1.27
N GLU A 32 -5.86 -4.90 0.51
CA GLU A 32 -4.81 -5.84 0.08
C GLU A 32 -3.93 -5.22 -1.00
N ARG A 33 -4.52 -4.47 -1.94
CA ARG A 33 -3.78 -3.67 -2.91
C ARG A 33 -2.95 -2.58 -2.26
N GLU A 34 -3.49 -1.90 -1.24
CA GLU A 34 -2.73 -0.93 -0.45
C GLU A 34 -1.55 -1.60 0.26
N LEU A 35 -1.77 -2.74 0.93
CA LEU A 35 -0.69 -3.48 1.58
C LEU A 35 0.38 -3.93 0.59
N ALA A 36 0.02 -4.36 -0.61
CA ALA A 36 0.99 -4.71 -1.66
C ALA A 36 1.81 -3.49 -2.10
N HIS A 37 1.17 -2.34 -2.29
CA HIS A 37 1.84 -1.08 -2.60
C HIS A 37 2.83 -0.67 -1.51
N TRP A 38 2.39 -0.67 -0.24
CA TRP A 38 3.22 -0.29 0.90
C TRP A 38 4.33 -1.31 1.18
N LYS A 39 4.12 -2.58 0.87
CA LYS A 39 5.17 -3.61 0.95
C LYS A 39 6.26 -3.36 -0.09
N ALA A 40 5.90 -2.96 -1.31
CA ALA A 40 6.86 -2.56 -2.33
C ALA A 40 7.65 -1.31 -1.90
N ALA A 41 6.96 -0.28 -1.38
CA ALA A 41 7.60 0.93 -0.86
C ALA A 41 8.56 0.65 0.32
N PHE A 42 8.15 -0.24 1.24
CA PHE A 42 9.00 -0.69 2.33
C PHE A 42 10.28 -1.38 1.84
N ASN A 43 10.15 -2.31 0.87
CA ASN A 43 11.29 -3.02 0.31
C ASN A 43 12.28 -2.10 -0.42
N LEU A 44 11.84 -0.92 -0.85
CA LEU A 44 12.67 0.13 -1.45
C LEU A 44 13.31 1.06 -0.40
N GLY A 45 13.08 0.84 0.89
CA GLY A 45 13.60 1.67 1.97
C GLY A 45 12.91 3.04 2.10
N ALA A 46 11.72 3.21 1.52
CA ALA A 46 11.01 4.49 1.49
C ALA A 46 10.21 4.80 2.77
N LEU A 47 10.21 3.89 3.74
CA LEU A 47 9.43 3.98 4.97
C LEU A 47 10.32 3.96 6.23
N PRO A 48 10.04 4.82 7.22
CA PRO A 48 10.74 4.84 8.49
C PRO A 48 10.23 3.74 9.43
N ALA A 49 10.46 2.47 9.05
CA ALA A 49 10.07 1.29 9.83
C ALA A 49 11.12 0.17 9.69
N MET A 50 11.24 -0.68 10.69
CA MET A 50 12.14 -1.85 10.70
C MET A 50 11.45 -3.13 10.23
N SER A 51 10.13 -3.22 10.39
CA SER A 51 9.35 -4.40 10.02
C SER A 51 8.03 -4.05 9.36
N PHE A 52 7.86 -4.49 8.10
CA PHE A 52 6.58 -4.35 7.42
C PHE A 52 5.43 -5.03 8.17
N ARG A 53 5.64 -6.26 8.68
CA ARG A 53 4.57 -7.05 9.31
C ARG A 53 4.10 -6.46 10.64
N TYR A 54 5.02 -5.92 11.43
CA TYR A 54 4.73 -5.50 12.79
C TYR A 54 4.48 -3.99 12.91
N GLU A 55 5.02 -3.18 12.00
CA GLU A 55 4.92 -1.72 12.06
C GLU A 55 4.06 -1.16 10.93
N VAL A 56 4.39 -1.48 9.68
CA VAL A 56 3.74 -0.85 8.51
C VAL A 56 2.34 -1.40 8.25
N ALA A 57 2.22 -2.71 8.05
CA ALA A 57 0.94 -3.36 7.74
C ALA A 57 -0.19 -3.04 8.74
N PRO A 58 0.02 -3.07 10.06
CA PRO A 58 -1.04 -2.68 10.99
C PRO A 58 -1.41 -1.20 10.92
N VAL A 59 -0.44 -0.30 10.68
CA VAL A 59 -0.71 1.13 10.51
C VAL A 59 -1.52 1.38 9.23
N ILE A 60 -1.14 0.76 8.11
CA ILE A 60 -1.87 0.87 6.83
C ILE A 60 -3.30 0.36 6.96
N ARG A 61 -3.50 -0.77 7.63
CA ARG A 61 -4.86 -1.30 7.88
C ARG A 61 -5.71 -0.34 8.71
N LEU A 62 -5.13 0.26 9.75
CA LEU A 62 -5.81 1.27 10.55
C LEU A 62 -6.12 2.53 9.74
N ALA A 63 -5.18 3.01 8.94
CA ALA A 63 -5.38 4.16 8.07
C ALA A 63 -6.52 3.93 7.07
N CYS A 64 -6.55 2.76 6.43
CA CYS A 64 -7.63 2.39 5.52
C CYS A 64 -8.99 2.33 6.23
N ASP A 65 -9.07 1.70 7.40
CA ASP A 65 -10.32 1.63 8.18
C ASP A 65 -10.84 3.02 8.58
N ILE A 66 -9.95 3.89 9.06
CA ILE A 66 -10.28 5.27 9.44
C ILE A 66 -10.84 6.03 8.23
N TYR A 67 -10.17 5.93 7.08
CA TYR A 67 -10.61 6.59 5.85
C TYR A 67 -11.97 6.07 5.35
N VAL A 68 -12.20 4.76 5.39
CA VAL A 68 -13.49 4.17 4.97
C VAL A 68 -14.63 4.62 5.89
N ARG A 69 -14.37 4.77 7.20
CA ARG A 69 -15.38 5.21 8.16
C ARG A 69 -15.75 6.69 8.02
N ASP A 70 -14.78 7.54 7.69
CA ASP A 70 -15.00 8.98 7.54
C ASP A 70 -14.12 9.57 6.42
N PRO A 71 -14.46 9.34 5.14
CA PRO A 71 -13.61 9.73 4.00
C PRO A 71 -13.56 11.25 3.77
N HIS A 72 -14.49 12.00 4.37
CA HIS A 72 -14.56 13.46 4.32
C HIS A 72 -14.06 14.11 5.63
N GLY A 73 -13.56 13.29 6.56
CA GLY A 73 -13.05 13.73 7.83
C GLY A 73 -11.82 14.63 7.71
N ALA A 74 -11.60 15.44 8.73
CA ALA A 74 -10.40 16.24 8.84
C ALA A 74 -9.18 15.35 9.14
N ARG A 75 -8.04 15.71 8.57
CA ARG A 75 -6.78 15.00 8.78
C ARG A 75 -6.39 14.89 10.26
N SER A 76 -6.63 15.94 11.04
CA SER A 76 -6.38 15.95 12.49
C SER A 76 -7.21 14.88 13.21
N ALA A 77 -8.51 14.78 12.88
CA ALA A 77 -9.39 13.77 13.46
C ALA A 77 -8.95 12.33 13.13
N TRP A 78 -8.45 12.11 11.91
CA TRP A 78 -7.90 10.81 11.52
C TRP A 78 -6.61 10.46 12.29
N ILE A 79 -5.73 11.45 12.52
CA ILE A 79 -4.52 11.27 13.33
C ILE A 79 -4.88 10.94 14.78
N ASP A 80 -5.86 11.62 15.36
CA ASP A 80 -6.30 11.37 16.73
C ASP A 80 -6.89 9.95 16.90
N ASP A 81 -7.73 9.49 15.96
CA ASP A 81 -8.25 8.10 15.97
C ASP A 81 -7.12 7.09 15.80
N LEU A 82 -6.17 7.34 14.89
CA LEU A 82 -5.00 6.49 14.70
C LEU A 82 -4.19 6.37 15.99
N GLN A 83 -3.84 7.49 16.64
CA GLN A 83 -3.08 7.48 17.89
C GLN A 83 -3.86 6.78 19.01
N GLY A 84 -5.16 7.03 19.13
CA GLY A 84 -6.03 6.37 20.10
C GLY A 84 -6.06 4.84 19.92
N ARG A 85 -6.05 4.35 18.68
CA ARG A 85 -6.01 2.91 18.36
C ARG A 85 -4.62 2.29 18.53
N LEU A 86 -3.56 3.02 18.21
CA LEU A 86 -2.17 2.58 18.43
C LEU A 86 -1.83 2.52 19.91
N ALA A 87 -2.31 3.47 20.73
CA ALA A 87 -2.09 3.46 22.18
C ALA A 87 -2.66 2.21 22.87
N LYS A 88 -3.74 1.64 22.31
CA LYS A 88 -4.36 0.37 22.74
C LYS A 88 -3.56 -0.87 22.31
N ARG A 89 -2.63 -0.74 21.36
CA ARG A 89 -1.75 -1.83 20.89
C ARG A 89 -0.38 -1.71 21.55
N SER A 90 -0.11 -2.58 22.52
CA SER A 90 1.13 -2.61 23.30
C SER A 90 2.42 -2.62 22.45
N SER A 91 2.38 -3.27 21.27
CA SER A 91 3.53 -3.40 20.35
C SER A 91 3.79 -2.18 19.46
N LEU A 92 2.86 -1.23 19.39
CA LEU A 92 2.92 -0.08 18.48
C LEU A 92 2.83 1.27 19.22
N ARG A 93 2.75 1.21 20.55
CA ARG A 93 2.70 2.40 21.39
C ARG A 93 3.98 3.21 21.20
N GLY A 94 3.83 4.44 20.71
CA GLY A 94 4.95 5.37 20.52
C GLY A 94 5.78 5.13 19.25
N HIS A 95 5.26 4.39 18.25
CA HIS A 95 5.96 4.24 16.96
C HIS A 95 6.05 5.61 16.23
N PRO A 96 7.25 6.25 16.15
CA PRO A 96 7.36 7.63 15.68
C PRO A 96 7.00 7.77 14.19
N GLY A 97 7.19 6.72 13.39
CA GLY A 97 6.85 6.72 11.97
C GLY A 97 5.37 6.42 11.66
N ALA A 98 4.52 6.15 12.65
CA ALA A 98 3.17 5.64 12.37
C ALA A 98 2.25 6.74 11.81
N ALA A 99 2.35 7.95 12.37
CA ALA A 99 1.63 9.10 11.85
C ALA A 99 2.06 9.42 10.41
N GLU A 100 3.37 9.40 10.12
CA GLU A 100 3.89 9.67 8.78
C GLU A 100 3.45 8.62 7.75
N ILE A 101 3.48 7.33 8.10
CA ILE A 101 3.03 6.24 7.23
C ILE A 101 1.52 6.38 6.92
N ALA A 102 0.70 6.64 7.94
CA ALA A 102 -0.73 6.83 7.76
C ALA A 102 -1.06 8.09 6.96
N ASP A 103 -0.31 9.18 7.19
CA ASP A 103 -0.42 10.43 6.45
C ASP A 103 -0.22 10.19 4.94
N ARG A 104 0.91 9.57 4.57
CA ARG A 104 1.17 9.24 3.16
C ARG A 104 0.10 8.29 2.57
N CYS A 105 -0.44 7.36 3.36
CA CYS A 105 -1.55 6.50 2.96
C CYS A 105 -2.82 7.27 2.61
N TRP A 106 -3.28 8.13 3.49
CA TRP A 106 -4.48 8.93 3.24
C TRP A 106 -4.30 9.93 2.09
N SER A 107 -3.11 10.52 1.92
CA SER A 107 -2.81 11.39 0.77
C SER A 107 -2.92 10.62 -0.56
N LEU A 108 -2.48 9.36 -0.57
CA LEU A 108 -2.59 8.47 -1.71
C LEU A 108 -4.02 7.99 -2.00
N LEU A 109 -4.89 7.91 -0.98
CA LEU A 109 -6.31 7.59 -1.11
C LEU A 109 -7.14 8.80 -1.56
N GLY A 110 -6.82 10.01 -1.08
CA GLY A 110 -7.55 11.24 -1.41
C GLY A 110 -7.24 11.82 -2.79
N CYS A 111 -6.06 11.54 -3.35
CA CYS A 111 -5.66 11.98 -4.71
C CYS A 111 -6.19 11.09 -5.84
N ALA A 112 -7.02 10.09 -5.55
CA ALA A 112 -7.25 8.98 -6.45
C ALA A 112 -8.67 8.85 -7.01
#